data_AF-M9U729-F1
#
_entry.id   AF-M9U729-F1
#
_cell.length_a   1.000
_cell.length_b   1.000
_cell.length_c   1.000
_cell.angle_alpha   90.00
_cell.angle_beta   90.00
_cell.angle_gamma   90.00
#
_symmetry.space_group_name_H-M   'P 1'
#
loop_
_entity.id
_entity.type
_entity.pdbx_description
1 polymer ?
#
loop_
_entity_poly.entity_id
_entity_poly.type
_entity_poly.pdbx_seq_one_letter_code
_entity_poly.pdbx_strand_id
1 'polypeptide(L)'
;MADDNETFLDKIYEEIVNTKYDWNLSEEVLELYKNVYDPLRYVFHIMQMESMYLASMAPTSSITNVFIFMGMDHMRRVQRIAQRVKMLDIIYPSLGFGKEARKIFEESPLFQLTREVLEKMLATYDVGESLVAFNLAVKFVLDELALQHLTQQFSKMGDEMIRHIHMSFYNDTLRHRHQAQELFKYAFSKEPSLKDVIKPWLKDWQEMAFKATEGFRDVLKGEYDNTIKQIKKAHSEYLGGIGL
;
A
#
# COMPACT_ATOMS: atom_id res chain seq x y z
N MET A 1 16.10 13.63 -3.18
CA MET A 1 15.49 12.38 -2.68
C MET A 1 14.25 12.01 -3.47
N ALA A 2 13.12 12.73 -3.35
CA ALA A 2 11.93 12.42 -4.16
C ALA A 2 12.21 12.61 -5.68
N ASP A 3 12.89 13.68 -6.05
CA ASP A 3 13.28 13.98 -7.45
C ASP A 3 14.16 12.88 -8.07
N ASP A 4 15.15 12.37 -7.31
CA ASP A 4 16.00 11.27 -7.76
C ASP A 4 15.20 9.97 -7.96
N ASN A 5 14.26 9.68 -7.05
CA ASN A 5 13.37 8.52 -7.16
C ASN A 5 12.42 8.63 -8.35
N GLU A 6 11.94 9.83 -8.66
CA GLU A 6 11.10 10.09 -9.84
C GLU A 6 11.91 10.00 -11.13
N THR A 7 13.12 10.58 -11.16
CA THR A 7 14.05 10.42 -12.28
C THR A 7 14.36 8.96 -12.56
N PHE A 8 14.51 8.14 -11.51
CA PHE A 8 14.66 6.70 -11.65
C PHE A 8 13.41 6.05 -12.27
N LEU A 9 12.20 6.36 -11.78
CA LEU A 9 10.97 5.82 -12.35
C LEU A 9 10.72 6.26 -13.80
N ASP A 10 11.02 7.51 -14.14
CA ASP A 10 10.89 8.03 -15.50
C ASP A 10 11.77 7.22 -16.46
N LYS A 11 13.01 6.92 -16.08
CA LYS A 11 13.90 6.06 -16.86
C LYS A 11 13.36 4.64 -17.04
N ILE A 12 12.75 4.06 -16.01
CA ILE A 12 12.09 2.75 -16.13
C ILE A 12 10.95 2.82 -17.15
N TYR A 13 10.16 3.89 -17.16
CA TYR A 13 9.03 4.03 -18.08
C TYR A 13 9.51 4.30 -19.52
N GLU A 14 10.56 5.11 -19.68
CA GLU A 14 11.24 5.29 -20.95
C GLU A 14 11.79 3.98 -21.48
N GLU A 15 12.40 3.15 -20.63
CA GLU A 15 12.91 1.83 -21.00
C GLU A 15 11.79 0.89 -21.48
N ILE A 16 10.66 0.85 -20.77
CA ILE A 16 9.47 0.09 -21.19
C ILE A 16 9.05 0.47 -22.63
N VAL A 17 9.00 1.77 -22.92
CA VAL A 17 8.61 2.28 -24.25
C VAL A 17 9.68 1.97 -25.30
N ASN A 18 10.95 2.28 -25.01
CA ASN A 18 12.06 2.15 -25.96
C ASN A 18 12.31 0.70 -26.36
N THR A 19 12.15 -0.24 -25.42
CA THR A 19 12.33 -1.67 -25.66
C THR A 19 11.07 -2.36 -26.17
N LYS A 20 9.94 -1.63 -26.24
CA LYS A 20 8.62 -2.20 -26.52
C LYS A 20 8.28 -3.34 -25.55
N TYR A 21 8.72 -3.23 -24.30
CA TYR A 21 8.57 -4.26 -23.27
C TYR A 21 7.14 -4.78 -23.19
N ASP A 22 6.19 -3.84 -23.15
CA ASP A 22 4.76 -4.13 -22.97
C ASP A 22 4.17 -5.02 -24.05
N TRP A 23 4.71 -5.02 -25.27
CA TRP A 23 4.19 -5.80 -26.40
C TRP A 23 4.32 -7.31 -26.19
N ASN A 24 5.13 -7.72 -25.23
CA ASN A 24 5.43 -9.12 -24.93
C ASN A 24 4.79 -9.60 -23.62
N LEU A 25 3.96 -8.77 -22.97
CA LEU A 25 3.25 -9.19 -21.76
C LEU A 25 2.19 -10.25 -22.11
N SER A 26 2.09 -11.27 -21.27
CA SER A 26 1.08 -12.32 -21.44
C SER A 26 -0.31 -11.80 -21.07
N GLU A 27 -1.35 -12.47 -21.58
CA GLU A 27 -2.75 -12.12 -21.27
C GLU A 27 -3.01 -12.17 -19.76
N GLU A 28 -2.45 -13.16 -19.06
CA GLU A 28 -2.62 -13.30 -17.61
C GLU A 28 -1.98 -12.14 -16.83
N VAL A 29 -0.85 -11.60 -17.30
CA VAL A 29 -0.24 -10.40 -16.69
C VAL A 29 -1.10 -9.16 -16.95
N LEU A 30 -1.63 -9.02 -18.16
CA LEU A 30 -2.53 -7.91 -18.51
C LEU A 30 -3.82 -7.96 -17.67
N GLU A 31 -4.36 -9.14 -17.40
CA GLU A 31 -5.47 -9.34 -16.47
C GLU A 31 -5.12 -8.92 -15.04
N LEU A 32 -3.94 -9.26 -14.53
CA LEU A 32 -3.49 -8.78 -13.21
C LEU A 32 -3.38 -7.26 -13.17
N TYR A 33 -2.86 -6.63 -14.23
CA TYR A 33 -2.81 -5.17 -14.30
C TYR A 33 -4.21 -4.56 -14.22
N LYS A 34 -5.17 -5.11 -14.95
CA LYS A 34 -6.53 -4.58 -15.02
C LYS A 34 -7.34 -4.85 -13.75
N ASN A 35 -7.26 -6.06 -13.22
CA ASN A 35 -8.14 -6.54 -12.16
C ASN A 35 -7.54 -6.35 -10.77
N VAL A 36 -6.22 -6.16 -10.65
CA VAL A 36 -5.53 -6.03 -9.37
C VAL A 36 -4.76 -4.71 -9.28
N TYR A 37 -3.82 -4.46 -10.19
CA TYR A 37 -2.93 -3.29 -10.07
C TYR A 37 -3.65 -1.96 -10.23
N ASP A 38 -4.51 -1.82 -11.24
CA ASP A 38 -5.23 -0.56 -11.48
C ASP A 38 -6.15 -0.17 -10.31
N PRO A 39 -6.98 -1.08 -9.75
CA PRO A 39 -7.76 -0.79 -8.55
C PRO A 39 -6.95 -0.41 -7.30
N LEU A 40 -5.66 -0.79 -7.18
CA LEU A 40 -4.83 -0.38 -6.03
C LEU A 40 -4.70 1.14 -5.90
N ARG A 41 -4.94 1.92 -6.97
CA ARG A 41 -4.97 3.39 -6.88
C ARG A 41 -6.03 3.88 -5.88
N TYR A 42 -7.14 3.18 -5.69
CA TYR A 42 -8.15 3.52 -4.69
C TYR A 42 -7.66 3.22 -3.27
N VAL A 43 -6.98 2.09 -3.08
CA VAL A 43 -6.34 1.75 -1.81
C VAL A 43 -5.33 2.82 -1.41
N PHE A 44 -4.41 3.18 -2.31
CA PHE A 44 -3.41 4.21 -2.02
C PHE A 44 -4.01 5.61 -1.90
N HIS A 45 -5.08 5.93 -2.61
CA HIS A 45 -5.77 7.21 -2.42
C HIS A 45 -6.46 7.27 -1.04
N ILE A 46 -7.01 6.18 -0.54
CA ILE A 46 -7.54 6.12 0.83
C ILE A 46 -6.40 6.29 1.85
N MET A 47 -5.24 5.65 1.64
CA MET A 47 -4.07 5.87 2.50
C MET A 47 -3.57 7.32 2.44
N GLN A 48 -3.68 7.99 1.28
CA GLN A 48 -3.42 9.42 1.15
C GLN A 48 -4.41 10.23 2.00
N MET A 49 -5.71 9.94 1.91
CA MET A 49 -6.75 10.62 2.70
C MET A 49 -6.49 10.49 4.20
N GLU A 50 -6.19 9.26 4.67
CA GLU A 50 -5.87 8.99 6.07
C GLU A 50 -4.60 9.73 6.53
N SER A 51 -3.57 9.79 5.68
CA SER A 51 -2.38 10.60 5.96
C SER A 51 -2.75 12.07 6.13
N MET A 52 -3.61 12.63 5.27
CA MET A 52 -4.03 14.02 5.36
C MET A 52 -4.91 14.30 6.58
N TYR A 53 -5.75 13.34 6.98
CA TYR A 53 -6.50 13.41 8.23
C TYR A 53 -5.55 13.53 9.43
N LEU A 54 -4.59 12.60 9.56
CA LEU A 54 -3.58 12.64 10.63
C LEU A 54 -2.71 13.90 10.60
N ALA A 55 -2.39 14.42 9.41
CA ALA A 55 -1.71 15.70 9.28
C ALA A 55 -2.54 16.85 9.87
N SER A 56 -3.84 16.93 9.54
CA SER A 56 -4.72 18.00 10.02
C SER A 56 -4.98 17.96 11.52
N MET A 57 -4.87 16.76 12.12
CA MET A 57 -5.10 16.53 13.55
C MET A 57 -3.81 16.53 14.39
N ALA A 58 -2.65 16.60 13.75
CA ALA A 58 -1.37 16.54 14.44
C ALA A 58 -1.18 17.73 15.41
N PRO A 59 -0.73 17.51 16.65
CA PRO A 59 -0.63 18.57 17.65
C PRO A 59 0.56 19.52 17.42
N THR A 60 1.46 19.18 16.51
CA THR A 60 2.65 19.99 16.19
C THR A 60 2.92 19.96 14.69
N SER A 61 3.56 21.01 14.18
CA SER A 61 3.99 21.10 12.78
C SER A 61 5.00 20.01 12.40
N SER A 62 5.86 19.59 13.33
CA SER A 62 6.80 18.50 13.09
C SER A 62 6.10 17.18 12.79
N ILE A 63 5.05 16.84 13.53
CA ILE A 63 4.23 15.65 13.29
C ILE A 63 3.36 15.85 12.03
N THR A 64 2.81 17.05 11.82
CA THR A 64 2.06 17.41 10.61
C THR A 64 2.88 17.10 9.36
N ASN A 65 4.14 17.52 9.32
CA ASN A 65 5.03 17.33 8.16
C ASN A 65 5.27 15.85 7.84
N VAL A 66 5.39 14.98 8.86
CA VAL A 66 5.52 13.52 8.64
C VAL A 66 4.35 13.00 7.81
N PHE A 67 3.13 13.36 8.20
CA PHE A 67 1.92 12.87 7.52
C PHE A 67 1.65 13.58 6.19
N ILE A 68 2.02 14.86 6.05
CA ILE A 68 1.98 15.55 4.74
C ILE A 68 2.86 14.80 3.74
N PHE A 69 4.13 14.57 4.07
CA PHE A 69 5.03 13.87 3.16
C PHE A 69 4.54 12.45 2.87
N MET A 70 4.10 11.72 3.89
CA MET A 70 3.51 10.38 3.72
C MET A 70 2.32 10.38 2.76
N GLY A 71 1.40 11.36 2.89
CA GLY A 71 0.27 11.46 1.97
C GLY A 71 0.70 11.85 0.56
N MET A 72 1.71 12.71 0.39
CA MET A 72 2.25 13.02 -0.93
C MET A 72 2.92 11.80 -1.58
N ASP A 73 3.57 10.93 -0.79
CA ASP A 73 4.12 9.66 -1.27
C ASP A 73 3.02 8.67 -1.68
N HIS A 74 1.87 8.67 -1.00
CA HIS A 74 0.70 7.91 -1.46
C HIS A 74 0.11 8.50 -2.75
N MET A 75 0.01 9.82 -2.87
CA MET A 75 -0.43 10.48 -4.12
C MET A 75 0.51 10.13 -5.29
N ARG A 76 1.82 10.13 -5.05
CA ARG A 76 2.84 9.68 -6.01
C ARG A 76 2.52 8.28 -6.54
N ARG A 77 2.19 7.32 -5.66
CA ARG A 77 1.80 5.95 -6.08
C ARG A 77 0.55 5.97 -6.96
N VAL A 78 -0.47 6.73 -6.57
CA VAL A 78 -1.72 6.87 -7.35
C VAL A 78 -1.43 7.38 -8.76
N GLN A 79 -0.61 8.44 -8.88
CA GLN A 79 -0.24 9.03 -10.16
C GLN A 79 0.54 8.05 -11.05
N ARG A 80 1.52 7.35 -10.47
CA ARG A 80 2.35 6.39 -11.21
C ARG A 80 1.58 5.14 -11.64
N ILE A 81 0.66 4.64 -10.82
CA ILE A 81 -0.28 3.58 -11.23
C ILE A 81 -1.12 4.05 -12.42
N ALA A 82 -1.71 5.25 -12.33
CA ALA A 82 -2.50 5.80 -13.42
C ALA A 82 -1.70 5.96 -14.73
N GLN A 83 -0.44 6.42 -14.63
CA GLN A 83 0.46 6.53 -15.77
C GLN A 83 0.78 5.16 -16.38
N ARG A 84 1.14 4.17 -15.56
CA ARG A 84 1.44 2.80 -16.01
C ARG A 84 0.23 2.15 -16.70
N VAL A 85 -0.95 2.33 -16.15
CA VAL A 85 -2.23 1.86 -16.73
C VAL A 85 -2.50 2.56 -18.06
N LYS A 86 -2.21 3.86 -18.18
CA LYS A 86 -2.35 4.57 -19.45
C LYS A 86 -1.36 4.08 -20.51
N MET A 87 -0.12 3.74 -20.13
CA MET A 87 0.85 3.14 -21.06
C MET A 87 0.31 1.82 -21.63
N LEU A 88 -0.27 0.96 -20.79
CA LEU A 88 -0.90 -0.29 -21.23
C LEU A 88 -2.12 -0.05 -22.13
N ASP A 89 -2.97 0.94 -21.82
CA ASP A 89 -4.11 1.33 -22.68
C ASP A 89 -3.67 1.77 -24.09
N ILE A 90 -2.51 2.41 -24.22
CA ILE A 90 -1.97 2.84 -25.53
C ILE A 90 -1.56 1.61 -26.37
N ILE A 91 -0.95 0.59 -25.75
CA ILE A 91 -0.54 -0.63 -26.45
C ILE A 91 -1.73 -1.56 -26.71
N TYR A 92 -2.68 -1.63 -25.78
CA TYR A 92 -3.81 -2.56 -25.77
C TYR A 92 -5.18 -1.83 -25.67
N PRO A 93 -5.54 -0.97 -26.64
CA PRO A 93 -6.71 -0.10 -26.54
C PRO A 93 -8.06 -0.84 -26.46
N SER A 94 -8.10 -2.10 -26.92
CA SER A 94 -9.30 -2.95 -26.86
C SER A 94 -9.52 -3.60 -25.49
N LEU A 95 -8.52 -3.62 -24.59
CA LEU A 95 -8.61 -4.32 -23.31
C LEU A 95 -9.25 -3.48 -22.19
N GLY A 96 -9.44 -2.18 -22.41
CA GLY A 96 -10.20 -1.30 -21.51
C GLY A 96 -9.50 -0.97 -20.19
N PHE A 97 -8.17 -0.82 -20.21
CA PHE A 97 -7.40 -0.31 -19.08
C PHE A 97 -7.90 1.06 -18.61
N GLY A 98 -7.95 1.28 -17.30
CA GLY A 98 -8.43 2.54 -16.70
C GLY A 98 -9.95 2.72 -16.65
N LYS A 99 -10.73 1.92 -17.39
CA LYS A 99 -12.20 2.13 -17.52
C LYS A 99 -13.00 1.49 -16.39
N GLU A 100 -12.64 0.28 -15.99
CA GLU A 100 -13.46 -0.54 -15.06
C GLU A 100 -12.93 -0.59 -13.62
N ALA A 101 -11.76 -0.01 -13.34
CA ALA A 101 -11.12 -0.20 -12.03
C ALA A 101 -11.95 0.31 -10.84
N ARG A 102 -12.80 1.33 -11.03
CA ARG A 102 -13.76 1.74 -10.00
C ARG A 102 -14.75 0.63 -9.69
N LYS A 103 -15.39 0.09 -10.73
CA LYS A 103 -16.36 -0.98 -10.62
C LYS A 103 -15.73 -2.22 -9.98
N ILE A 104 -14.50 -2.56 -10.37
CA ILE A 104 -13.75 -3.67 -9.78
C ILE A 104 -13.50 -3.42 -8.28
N PHE A 105 -13.05 -2.23 -7.89
CA PHE A 105 -12.87 -1.89 -6.48
C PHE A 105 -14.19 -1.95 -5.69
N GLU A 106 -15.29 -1.46 -6.28
CA GLU A 106 -16.58 -1.34 -5.61
C GLU A 106 -17.38 -2.66 -5.56
N GLU A 107 -17.21 -3.56 -6.53
CA GLU A 107 -18.07 -4.74 -6.70
C GLU A 107 -17.33 -6.08 -6.66
N SER A 108 -16.03 -6.13 -6.96
CA SER A 108 -15.29 -7.40 -6.99
C SER A 108 -15.09 -7.97 -5.59
N PRO A 109 -15.35 -9.27 -5.36
CA PRO A 109 -15.01 -9.95 -4.10
C PRO A 109 -13.54 -9.80 -3.69
N LEU A 110 -12.64 -9.64 -4.67
CA LEU A 110 -11.21 -9.40 -4.45
C LEU A 110 -10.94 -8.20 -3.51
N PHE A 111 -11.70 -7.12 -3.67
CA PHE A 111 -11.47 -5.87 -2.94
C PHE A 111 -12.45 -5.62 -1.81
N GLN A 112 -13.58 -6.34 -1.70
CA GLN A 112 -14.62 -5.98 -0.73
C GLN A 112 -14.13 -5.99 0.73
N LEU A 113 -13.34 -6.99 1.12
CA LEU A 113 -12.77 -7.06 2.48
C LEU A 113 -11.75 -5.94 2.72
N THR A 114 -10.94 -5.61 1.72
CA THR A 114 -10.01 -4.47 1.81
C THR A 114 -10.76 -3.15 1.90
N ARG A 115 -11.78 -2.96 1.05
CA ARG A 115 -12.61 -1.77 0.99
C ARG A 115 -13.33 -1.54 2.33
N GLU A 116 -13.94 -2.56 2.91
CA GLU A 116 -14.62 -2.48 4.21
C GLU A 116 -13.66 -1.95 5.30
N VAL A 117 -12.45 -2.52 5.38
CA VAL A 117 -11.46 -2.13 6.40
C VAL A 117 -10.95 -0.71 6.18
N LEU A 118 -10.70 -0.34 4.93
CA LEU A 118 -10.26 1.01 4.58
C LEU A 118 -11.34 2.08 4.84
N GLU A 119 -12.61 1.79 4.54
CA GLU A 119 -13.73 2.69 4.82
C GLU A 119 -13.97 2.84 6.34
N LYS A 120 -13.87 1.74 7.10
CA LYS A 120 -13.91 1.81 8.57
C LYS A 120 -12.78 2.66 9.14
N MET A 121 -11.56 2.49 8.63
CA MET A 121 -10.40 3.25 9.07
C MET A 121 -10.59 4.76 8.83
N LEU A 122 -11.10 5.15 7.65
CA LEU A 122 -11.42 6.56 7.35
C LEU A 122 -12.50 7.17 8.25
N ALA A 123 -13.35 6.32 8.85
CA ALA A 123 -14.40 6.73 9.78
C ALA A 123 -13.94 6.73 11.25
N THR A 124 -12.69 6.35 11.53
CA THR A 124 -12.10 6.42 12.86
C THR A 124 -11.58 7.84 13.10
N TYR A 125 -12.25 8.59 13.96
CA TYR A 125 -11.88 9.99 14.25
C TYR A 125 -11.10 10.19 15.55
N ASP A 126 -11.01 9.19 16.43
CA ASP A 126 -10.06 9.28 17.54
C ASP A 126 -8.65 9.24 16.97
N VAL A 127 -7.91 10.35 17.07
CA VAL A 127 -6.59 10.50 16.43
C VAL A 127 -5.59 9.43 16.89
N GLY A 128 -5.70 8.98 18.15
CA GLY A 128 -4.85 7.93 18.68
C GLY A 128 -5.19 6.57 18.06
N GLU A 129 -6.47 6.25 17.99
CA GLU A 129 -6.95 5.04 17.33
C GLU A 129 -6.64 5.06 15.82
N SER A 130 -6.89 6.18 15.11
CA SER A 130 -6.56 6.33 13.69
C SER A 130 -5.07 6.11 13.44
N LEU A 131 -4.21 6.65 14.31
CA LEU A 131 -2.76 6.47 14.21
C LEU A 131 -2.37 4.99 14.32
N VAL A 132 -2.98 4.26 15.26
CA VAL A 132 -2.77 2.82 15.47
C VAL A 132 -3.32 2.01 14.30
N ALA A 133 -4.57 2.24 13.92
CA ALA A 133 -5.26 1.58 12.81
C ALA A 133 -4.45 1.71 11.52
N PHE A 134 -4.03 2.94 11.20
CA PHE A 134 -3.31 3.23 9.96
C PHE A 134 -1.86 2.74 10.00
N ASN A 135 -1.03 3.27 10.90
CA ASN A 135 0.43 3.06 10.83
C ASN A 135 0.88 1.74 11.45
N LEU A 136 0.16 1.23 12.45
CA LEU A 136 0.55 -0.01 13.12
C LEU A 136 -0.17 -1.24 12.61
N ALA A 137 -1.26 -1.13 11.83
CA ALA A 137 -1.99 -2.29 11.34
C ALA A 137 -2.22 -2.26 9.82
N VAL A 138 -3.21 -1.51 9.35
CA VAL A 138 -3.76 -1.59 7.98
C VAL A 138 -2.70 -1.27 6.94
N LYS A 139 -2.00 -0.13 7.07
CA LYS A 139 -0.98 0.27 6.09
C LYS A 139 0.17 -0.73 6.05
N PHE A 140 0.60 -1.26 7.19
CA PHE A 140 1.69 -2.23 7.25
C PHE A 140 1.37 -3.46 6.41
N VAL A 141 0.21 -4.08 6.67
CA VAL A 141 -0.22 -5.32 6.02
C VAL A 141 -0.47 -5.10 4.52
N LEU A 142 -1.16 -4.03 4.16
CA LEU A 142 -1.49 -3.75 2.76
C LEU A 142 -0.27 -3.31 1.94
N ASP A 143 0.70 -2.59 2.52
CA ASP A 143 1.96 -2.28 1.83
C ASP A 143 2.78 -3.56 1.56
N GLU A 144 2.89 -4.48 2.52
CA GLU A 144 3.59 -5.75 2.28
C GLU A 144 2.91 -6.57 1.18
N LEU A 145 1.58 -6.71 1.27
CA LEU A 145 0.82 -7.42 0.25
C LEU A 145 1.01 -6.79 -1.14
N ALA A 146 0.79 -5.49 -1.26
CA ALA A 146 0.75 -4.80 -2.54
C ALA A 146 2.13 -4.59 -3.17
N LEU A 147 3.14 -4.25 -2.37
CA LEU A 147 4.45 -3.82 -2.87
C LEU A 147 5.53 -4.90 -2.79
N GLN A 148 5.33 -5.97 -2.01
CA GLN A 148 6.25 -7.12 -1.99
C GLN A 148 5.63 -8.34 -2.65
N HIS A 149 4.48 -8.81 -2.17
CA HIS A 149 3.96 -10.12 -2.57
C HIS A 149 3.25 -10.11 -3.92
N LEU A 150 2.45 -9.08 -4.23
CA LEU A 150 1.91 -8.93 -5.58
C LEU A 150 3.03 -8.71 -6.59
N THR A 151 4.09 -7.97 -6.24
CA THR A 151 5.29 -7.82 -7.09
C THR A 151 5.90 -9.16 -7.46
N GLN A 152 6.10 -10.03 -6.47
CA GLN A 152 6.62 -11.38 -6.70
C GLN A 152 5.69 -12.19 -7.61
N GLN A 153 4.37 -12.02 -7.48
CA GLN A 153 3.41 -12.67 -8.35
C GLN A 153 3.53 -12.20 -9.81
N PHE A 154 3.68 -10.89 -10.04
CA PHE A 154 3.96 -10.36 -11.38
C PHE A 154 5.29 -10.89 -11.95
N SER A 155 6.37 -10.87 -11.17
CA SER A 155 7.68 -11.41 -11.57
C SER A 155 7.61 -12.90 -11.96
N LYS A 156 6.91 -13.72 -11.18
CA LYS A 156 6.67 -15.15 -11.50
C LYS A 156 5.94 -15.34 -12.83
N MET A 157 5.16 -14.35 -13.26
CA MET A 157 4.42 -14.35 -14.52
C MET A 157 5.18 -13.66 -15.66
N GLY A 158 6.44 -13.24 -15.43
CA GLY A 158 7.34 -12.70 -16.44
C GLY A 158 7.40 -11.17 -16.50
N ASP A 159 6.69 -10.44 -15.63
CA ASP A 159 6.84 -9.00 -15.52
C ASP A 159 7.88 -8.62 -14.45
N GLU A 160 9.09 -8.33 -14.90
CA GLU A 160 10.19 -7.88 -14.04
C GLU A 160 10.25 -6.36 -13.88
N MET A 161 9.65 -5.58 -14.80
CA MET A 161 9.73 -4.11 -14.76
C MET A 161 8.94 -3.55 -13.58
N ILE A 162 7.81 -4.16 -13.24
CA ILE A 162 6.99 -3.78 -12.08
C ILE A 162 7.77 -3.85 -10.76
N ARG A 163 8.76 -4.74 -10.65
CA ARG A 163 9.61 -4.87 -9.45
C ARG A 163 10.40 -3.60 -9.18
N HIS A 164 10.92 -2.96 -10.21
CA HIS A 164 11.64 -1.71 -10.08
C HIS A 164 10.72 -0.57 -9.61
N ILE A 165 9.48 -0.55 -10.12
CA ILE A 165 8.47 0.43 -9.73
C ILE A 165 8.07 0.25 -8.26
N HIS A 166 7.69 -0.97 -7.88
CA HIS A 166 7.27 -1.27 -6.50
C HIS A 166 8.40 -1.11 -5.49
N MET A 167 9.65 -1.41 -5.86
CA MET A 167 10.80 -1.14 -4.99
C MET A 167 10.93 0.35 -4.68
N SER A 168 10.72 1.22 -5.68
CA SER A 168 10.73 2.67 -5.47
C SER A 168 9.63 3.12 -4.50
N PHE A 169 8.43 2.54 -4.57
CA PHE A 169 7.35 2.83 -3.62
C PHE A 169 7.63 2.27 -2.23
N TYR A 170 8.27 1.10 -2.16
CA TYR A 170 8.57 0.43 -0.90
C TYR A 170 9.64 1.17 -0.09
N ASN A 171 10.57 1.87 -0.75
CA ASN A 171 11.49 2.79 -0.07
C ASN A 171 10.74 3.89 0.72
N ASP A 172 9.63 4.40 0.18
CA ASP A 172 8.77 5.33 0.92
C ASP A 172 8.08 4.63 2.08
N THR A 173 7.58 3.40 1.90
CA THR A 173 7.01 2.59 2.99
C THR A 173 8.00 2.41 4.14
N LEU A 174 9.27 2.13 3.86
CA LEU A 174 10.29 1.97 4.89
C LEU A 174 10.53 3.28 5.66
N ARG A 175 10.56 4.42 4.96
CA ARG A 175 10.65 5.73 5.59
C ARG A 175 9.43 6.00 6.49
N HIS A 176 8.22 5.72 6.01
CA HIS A 176 6.99 5.88 6.79
C HIS A 176 7.02 5.04 8.06
N ARG A 177 7.44 3.77 7.95
CA ARG A 177 7.57 2.84 9.08
C ARG A 177 8.55 3.36 10.12
N HIS A 178 9.72 3.82 9.70
CA HIS A 178 10.71 4.39 10.60
C HIS A 178 10.16 5.63 11.33
N GLN A 179 9.55 6.57 10.61
CA GLN A 179 8.97 7.77 11.21
C GLN A 179 7.86 7.44 12.22
N ALA A 180 6.97 6.51 11.88
CA ALA A 180 5.94 6.04 12.79
C ALA A 180 6.53 5.36 14.04
N GLN A 181 7.56 4.52 13.87
CA GLN A 181 8.22 3.87 15.01
C GLN A 181 8.84 4.88 15.97
N GLU A 182 9.53 5.90 15.45
CA GLU A 182 10.11 6.94 16.29
C GLU A 182 9.04 7.76 17.01
N LEU A 183 7.90 8.04 16.37
CA LEU A 183 6.76 8.69 17.02
C LEU A 183 6.20 7.86 18.18
N PHE A 184 5.97 6.55 17.97
CA PHE A 184 5.46 5.66 19.02
C PHE A 184 6.46 5.45 20.16
N LYS A 185 7.75 5.24 19.84
CA LYS A 185 8.81 5.15 20.86
C LYS A 185 8.87 6.41 21.71
N TYR A 186 8.79 7.58 21.06
CA TYR A 186 8.76 8.86 21.78
C TYR A 186 7.54 8.93 22.70
N ALA A 187 6.33 8.64 22.20
CA ALA A 187 5.11 8.66 22.98
C ALA A 187 5.20 7.73 24.20
N PHE A 188 5.65 6.48 24.02
CA PHE A 188 5.81 5.52 25.13
C PHE A 188 6.93 5.91 26.11
N SER A 189 7.95 6.64 25.66
CA SER A 189 8.98 7.16 26.57
C SER A 189 8.45 8.27 27.49
N LYS A 190 7.41 8.97 27.05
CA LYS A 190 6.77 10.05 27.82
C LYS A 190 5.64 9.53 28.69
N GLU A 191 4.83 8.62 28.17
CA GLU A 191 3.72 8.01 28.88
C GLU A 191 3.66 6.50 28.58
N PRO A 192 4.35 5.66 29.38
CA PRO A 192 4.39 4.22 29.16
C PRO A 192 3.01 3.54 29.20
N SER A 193 2.04 4.10 29.96
CA SER A 193 0.69 3.54 30.06
C SER A 193 -0.09 3.57 28.74
N LEU A 194 0.32 4.40 27.77
CA LEU A 194 -0.27 4.43 26.42
C LEU A 194 -0.19 3.07 25.72
N LYS A 195 0.78 2.22 26.07
CA LYS A 195 0.85 0.86 25.53
C LYS A 195 -0.40 0.05 25.87
N ASP A 196 -0.92 0.19 27.08
CA ASP A 196 -2.10 -0.54 27.50
C ASP A 196 -3.38 0.05 26.89
N VAL A 197 -3.39 1.35 26.62
CA VAL A 197 -4.49 2.03 25.91
C VAL A 197 -4.61 1.53 24.46
N ILE A 198 -3.50 1.41 23.73
CA ILE A 198 -3.57 1.08 22.31
C ILE A 198 -3.64 -0.43 22.01
N LYS A 199 -3.26 -1.30 22.96
CA LYS A 199 -3.24 -2.76 22.75
C LYS A 199 -4.58 -3.31 22.27
N PRO A 200 -5.75 -2.94 22.86
CA PRO A 200 -7.04 -3.37 22.37
C PRO A 200 -7.30 -2.93 20.92
N TRP A 201 -7.07 -1.65 20.60
CA TRP A 201 -7.22 -1.13 19.24
C TRP A 201 -6.32 -1.88 18.26
N LEU A 202 -5.04 -2.03 18.60
CA LEU A 202 -4.07 -2.70 17.73
C LEU A 202 -4.51 -4.13 17.44
N LYS A 203 -4.97 -4.88 18.45
CA LYS A 203 -5.47 -6.24 18.27
C LYS A 203 -6.62 -6.29 17.25
N ASP A 204 -7.63 -5.44 17.43
CA ASP A 204 -8.82 -5.43 16.59
C ASP A 204 -8.48 -5.00 15.14
N TRP A 205 -7.65 -3.97 15.00
CA TRP A 205 -7.19 -3.50 13.69
C TRP A 205 -6.24 -4.47 13.00
N GLN A 206 -5.43 -5.23 13.74
CA GLN A 206 -4.62 -6.31 13.18
C GLN A 206 -5.50 -7.42 12.58
N GLU A 207 -6.51 -7.87 13.33
CA GLU A 207 -7.43 -8.89 12.83
C GLU A 207 -8.12 -8.43 11.53
N MET A 208 -8.63 -7.19 11.53
CA MET A 208 -9.21 -6.58 10.33
C MET A 208 -8.21 -6.45 9.19
N ALA A 209 -6.98 -5.99 9.45
CA ALA A 209 -5.94 -5.83 8.43
C ALA A 209 -5.56 -7.16 7.77
N PHE A 210 -5.47 -8.26 8.53
CA PHE A 210 -5.21 -9.58 7.94
C PHE A 210 -6.44 -10.13 7.20
N LYS A 211 -7.65 -9.91 7.72
CA LYS A 211 -8.90 -10.28 7.02
C LYS A 211 -9.01 -9.56 5.67
N ALA A 212 -8.58 -8.31 5.59
CA ALA A 212 -8.56 -7.52 4.35
C ALA A 212 -7.76 -8.19 3.21
N THR A 213 -6.81 -9.08 3.54
CA THR A 213 -5.99 -9.77 2.54
C THR A 213 -6.68 -11.00 1.92
N GLU A 214 -7.75 -11.52 2.52
CA GLU A 214 -8.36 -12.79 2.10
C GLU A 214 -8.90 -12.78 0.67
N GLY A 215 -9.37 -11.62 0.18
CA GLY A 215 -9.80 -11.47 -1.21
C GLY A 215 -8.69 -11.77 -2.23
N PHE A 216 -7.42 -11.64 -1.84
CA PHE A 216 -6.25 -11.89 -2.70
C PHE A 216 -5.80 -13.36 -2.71
N ARG A 217 -6.51 -14.27 -2.02
CA ARG A 217 -6.17 -15.69 -1.99
C ARG A 217 -6.08 -16.28 -3.40
N ASP A 218 -7.03 -15.97 -4.28
CA ASP A 218 -7.04 -16.53 -5.63
C ASP A 218 -5.98 -15.89 -6.53
N VAL A 219 -5.60 -14.63 -6.27
CA VAL A 219 -4.50 -13.95 -6.98
C VAL A 219 -3.16 -14.57 -6.62
N LEU A 220 -2.94 -14.85 -5.33
CA LEU A 220 -1.70 -15.45 -4.83
C LEU A 220 -1.70 -17.00 -4.91
N LYS A 221 -2.85 -17.61 -5.21
CA LYS A 221 -3.04 -19.05 -5.35
C LYS A 221 -2.45 -19.81 -4.15
N GLY A 222 -1.67 -20.86 -4.41
CA GLY A 222 -1.04 -21.69 -3.38
C GLY A 222 -0.01 -20.96 -2.50
N GLU A 223 0.40 -19.74 -2.85
CA GLU A 223 1.37 -18.96 -2.07
C GLU A 223 0.72 -18.15 -0.96
N TYR A 224 -0.61 -17.96 -0.98
CA TYR A 224 -1.31 -17.07 -0.07
C TYR A 224 -0.99 -17.34 1.40
N ASP A 225 -1.10 -18.60 1.86
CA ASP A 225 -0.87 -18.91 3.27
C ASP A 225 0.60 -18.69 3.69
N ASN A 226 1.55 -18.88 2.78
CA ASN A 226 2.97 -18.58 3.01
C ASN A 226 3.20 -17.07 3.05
N THR A 227 2.62 -16.30 2.13
CA THR A 227 2.61 -14.84 2.14
C THR A 227 2.08 -14.31 3.48
N ILE A 228 0.92 -14.75 3.94
CA ILE A 228 0.35 -14.27 5.22
C ILE A 228 1.25 -14.62 6.41
N LYS A 229 1.90 -15.79 6.41
CA LYS A 229 2.89 -16.12 7.46
C LYS A 229 4.08 -15.17 7.45
N GLN A 230 4.58 -14.79 6.26
CA GLN A 230 5.70 -13.84 6.13
C GLN A 230 5.30 -12.44 6.58
N ILE A 231 4.13 -11.95 6.17
CA ILE A 231 3.62 -10.64 6.62
C ILE A 231 3.43 -10.62 8.14
N LYS A 232 2.84 -11.67 8.73
CA LYS A 232 2.68 -11.78 10.20
C LYS A 232 4.01 -11.73 10.93
N LYS A 233 5.03 -12.42 10.41
CA LYS A 233 6.37 -12.41 10.99
C LYS A 233 6.97 -11.01 10.94
N ALA A 234 6.99 -10.37 9.77
CA ALA A 234 7.53 -9.02 9.60
C ALA A 234 6.76 -7.98 10.45
N HIS A 235 5.44 -8.15 10.58
CA HIS A 235 4.60 -7.30 11.39
C HIS A 235 4.92 -7.42 12.89
N SER A 236 5.11 -8.65 13.37
CA SER A 236 5.52 -8.90 14.75
C SER A 236 6.91 -8.30 15.04
N GLU A 237 7.84 -8.39 14.10
CA GLU A 237 9.17 -7.77 14.23
C GLU A 237 9.09 -6.24 14.26
N TYR A 238 8.24 -5.66 13.41
CA TYR A 238 7.98 -4.22 13.38
C TYR A 238 7.42 -3.68 14.69
N LEU A 239 6.42 -4.37 15.26
CA LEU A 239 5.80 -4.02 16.54
C LEU A 239 6.74 -4.25 17.72
N GLY A 240 7.49 -5.36 17.71
CA GLY A 240 8.52 -5.63 18.71
C GLY A 240 9.58 -4.52 18.76
N GLY A 241 9.92 -3.91 17.62
CA GLY A 241 10.83 -2.77 17.52
C GLY A 241 10.36 -1.49 18.25
N ILE A 242 9.08 -1.40 18.62
CA ILE A 242 8.51 -0.31 19.44
C ILE A 242 8.02 -0.79 20.81
N GLY A 243 8.30 -2.05 21.14
CA GLY A 243 7.95 -2.68 22.41
C GLY A 243 6.45 -2.93 22.58
N LEU A 244 5.77 -3.32 21.50
CA LEU A 244 4.40 -3.83 21.48
C LEU A 244 4.38 -5.32 21.12
#